data_AF-A0A4U8SHB8-F1
#
_entry.id   AF-A0A4U8SHB8-F1
#
_cell.length_a   1.000
_cell.length_b   1.000
_cell.length_c   1.000
_cell.angle_alpha   90.00
_cell.angle_beta   90.00
_cell.angle_gamma   90.00
#
_symmetry.space_group_name_H-M   'P 1'
#
loop_
_entity.id
_entity.type
_entity.pdbx_description
1 polymer ?
#
loop_
_entity_poly.entity_id
_entity_poly.type
_entity_poly.pdbx_seq_one_letter_code
_entity_poly.pdbx_strand_id
1 'polypeptide(L)'
;MTNRRDFLKNLAQLAGVATLGAYIPYPLFAQDLKQISKKGAKMQTLTLNNGVKMPILGLGTYSLTGKAGQKAMSEAIEVGYRLFDSAQMYNNEAELGAAINAAVKGGIKREEFFIQTKLLESSSEDLAKKSIEKSLKTLGLDYIDSLLIHMPYSQSKAMYRAMESFYKQGILKSIGISNFGAKAYSEFVKSCEVIPAINQCETHLLLQQKPLREAMKSKKTLLQSWSPFIAGKGSILENPALKSIAQKYNKTPAQVV
;
A
#
# COMPACT_ATOMS: atom_id res chain seq x y z
N MET A 1 6.65 20.61 -12.56
CA MET A 1 5.85 19.46 -12.09
C MET A 1 6.80 18.47 -11.45
N THR A 2 6.80 18.35 -10.11
CA THR A 2 7.58 17.30 -9.43
C THR A 2 6.97 15.94 -9.76
N ASN A 3 7.80 15.02 -10.26
CA ASN A 3 7.37 13.69 -10.73
C ASN A 3 7.90 12.59 -9.77
N ARG A 4 7.52 11.32 -9.99
CA ARG A 4 7.99 10.17 -9.18
C ARG A 4 9.51 10.17 -8.97
N ARG A 5 10.29 10.61 -9.96
CA ARG A 5 11.76 10.66 -9.90
C ARG A 5 12.25 11.67 -8.86
N ASP A 6 11.55 12.78 -8.68
CA ASP A 6 11.92 13.80 -7.68
C ASP A 6 11.57 13.32 -6.26
N PHE A 7 10.44 12.62 -6.09
CA PHE A 7 10.10 11.98 -4.82
C PHE A 7 11.16 10.95 -4.39
N LEU A 8 11.55 10.05 -5.29
CA LEU A 8 12.56 9.03 -5.00
C LEU A 8 13.97 9.60 -4.77
N LYS A 9 14.29 10.76 -5.37
CA LYS A 9 15.55 11.48 -5.10
C LYS A 9 15.56 12.05 -3.67
N ASN A 10 14.46 12.68 -3.25
CA ASN A 10 14.35 13.24 -1.91
C ASN A 10 14.35 12.15 -0.83
N LEU A 11 13.77 10.98 -1.11
CA LEU A 11 13.79 9.85 -0.18
C LEU A 11 15.21 9.33 0.12
N ALA A 12 16.08 9.31 -0.89
CA ALA A 12 17.47 8.86 -0.75
C ALA A 12 18.34 9.84 0.07
N GLN A 13 17.90 11.08 0.26
CA GLN A 13 18.53 12.02 1.19
C GLN A 13 18.04 11.82 2.64
N LEU A 14 16.87 11.18 2.83
CA LEU A 14 16.20 11.02 4.13
C LEU A 14 16.47 9.69 4.84
N ALA A 15 16.79 8.62 4.10
CA ALA A 15 16.89 7.26 4.64
C ALA A 15 18.18 6.95 5.44
N GLY A 16 18.81 7.97 6.04
CA GLY A 16 20.00 7.83 6.89
C GLY A 16 19.73 7.42 8.34
N VAL A 17 18.47 7.22 8.77
CA VAL A 17 18.15 7.01 10.20
C VAL A 17 17.22 5.81 10.50
N ALA A 18 16.66 5.12 9.50
CA ALA A 18 15.87 3.92 9.77
C ALA A 18 16.76 2.67 9.79
N THR A 19 17.32 2.34 10.95
CA THR A 19 18.02 1.09 11.22
C THR A 19 17.12 -0.11 10.87
N LEU A 20 17.41 -0.73 9.72
CA LEU A 20 17.02 -2.10 9.43
C LEU A 20 17.65 -3.00 10.50
N GLY A 21 16.82 -3.75 11.20
CA GLY A 21 17.26 -4.72 12.19
C GLY A 21 18.28 -5.69 11.58
N ALA A 22 19.45 -5.73 12.23
CA ALA A 22 20.54 -6.72 12.19
C ALA A 22 20.88 -7.38 10.83
N TYR A 23 22.12 -7.13 10.38
CA TYR A 23 22.94 -7.87 9.39
C TYR A 23 23.36 -7.23 8.05
N ILE A 24 23.40 -5.90 7.90
CA ILE A 24 24.22 -5.29 6.83
C ILE A 24 24.87 -3.97 7.30
N PRO A 25 26.22 -3.85 7.38
CA PRO A 25 26.89 -2.61 7.73
C PRO A 25 27.40 -1.88 6.48
N TYR A 26 26.57 -1.05 5.83
CA TYR A 26 27.03 0.05 4.96
C TYR A 26 26.00 1.19 4.95
N PRO A 27 26.43 2.47 4.98
CA PRO A 27 25.53 3.60 5.14
C PRO A 27 24.85 3.89 3.80
N LEU A 28 23.61 3.41 3.66
CA LEU A 28 22.92 3.45 2.38
C LEU A 28 22.48 4.87 1.95
N PHE A 29 22.41 5.86 2.84
CA PHE A 29 21.75 7.16 2.55
C PHE A 29 22.12 8.31 3.53
N ALA A 30 23.35 8.83 3.55
CA ALA A 30 23.67 9.97 4.43
C ALA A 30 24.24 11.18 3.66
N GLN A 31 23.43 12.23 3.47
CA GLN A 31 23.86 13.64 3.39
C GLN A 31 22.75 14.59 3.89
N ASP A 32 23.15 15.74 4.44
CA ASP A 32 22.45 16.68 5.32
C ASP A 32 20.96 16.98 5.06
N LEU A 33 20.16 16.82 6.12
CA LEU A 33 18.69 16.99 6.18
C LEU A 33 18.20 18.46 6.21
N LYS A 34 19.10 19.45 6.21
CA LYS A 34 18.74 20.85 6.54
C LYS A 34 18.13 21.68 5.39
N GLN A 35 18.02 21.13 4.16
CA GLN A 35 17.57 21.90 2.97
C GLN A 35 16.30 21.37 2.27
N ILE A 36 15.59 20.40 2.83
CA ILE A 36 14.45 19.80 2.13
C ILE A 36 13.18 20.64 2.35
N SER A 37 12.56 21.07 1.24
CA SER A 37 11.24 21.71 1.21
C SER A 37 10.22 20.90 2.04
N LYS A 38 9.60 21.53 3.04
CA LYS A 38 8.47 20.95 3.82
C LYS A 38 7.28 20.53 2.95
N LYS A 39 7.22 20.99 1.69
CA LYS A 39 6.36 20.40 0.66
C LYS A 39 7.11 19.25 0.02
N GLY A 40 6.83 18.02 0.46
CA GLY A 40 7.30 16.80 -0.20
C GLY A 40 6.98 16.82 -1.71
N ALA A 41 7.73 16.07 -2.51
CA ALA A 41 7.51 16.01 -3.95
C ALA A 41 6.08 15.54 -4.28
N LYS A 42 5.45 16.11 -5.32
CA LYS A 42 4.09 15.73 -5.73
C LYS A 42 4.12 14.27 -6.23
N MET A 43 3.57 13.36 -5.43
CA MET A 43 3.49 11.94 -5.76
C MET A 43 2.58 11.73 -6.98
N GLN A 44 3.05 10.96 -7.96
CA GLN A 44 2.22 10.57 -9.10
C GLN A 44 1.08 9.66 -8.64
N THR A 45 -0.10 9.83 -9.22
CA THR A 45 -1.28 9.01 -8.92
C THR A 45 -1.72 8.19 -10.13
N LEU A 46 -2.23 6.99 -9.88
CA LEU A 46 -3.06 6.23 -10.82
C LEU A 46 -4.54 6.53 -10.57
N THR A 47 -5.38 6.31 -11.57
CA THR A 47 -6.84 6.43 -11.42
C THR A 47 -7.42 5.03 -11.40
N LEU A 48 -8.14 4.70 -10.32
CA LEU A 48 -8.85 3.44 -10.19
C LEU A 48 -10.04 3.38 -11.15
N ASN A 49 -10.61 2.19 -11.38
CA ASN A 49 -11.75 2.01 -12.28
C ASN A 49 -13.03 2.74 -11.82
N ASN A 50 -13.08 3.19 -10.57
CA ASN A 50 -14.14 4.01 -10.00
C ASN A 50 -13.79 5.51 -9.90
N GLY A 51 -12.68 5.95 -10.51
CA GLY A 51 -12.28 7.36 -10.58
C GLY A 51 -11.41 7.88 -9.41
N VAL A 52 -11.29 7.11 -8.32
CA VAL A 52 -10.43 7.48 -7.18
C VAL A 52 -8.96 7.59 -7.61
N LYS A 53 -8.25 8.59 -7.09
CA LYS A 53 -6.81 8.79 -7.33
C LYS A 53 -6.01 8.10 -6.24
N MET A 54 -5.23 7.10 -6.63
CA MET A 54 -4.34 6.35 -5.73
C MET A 54 -2.89 6.74 -5.99
N PRO A 55 -2.09 7.13 -4.97
CA PRO A 55 -0.65 7.30 -5.14
C PRO A 55 0.02 6.03 -5.71
N ILE A 56 0.94 6.20 -6.66
CA ILE A 56 1.61 5.07 -7.33
C ILE A 56 2.58 4.31 -6.42
N LEU A 57 3.01 4.95 -5.33
CA LEU A 57 3.93 4.40 -4.34
C LEU A 57 3.41 4.71 -2.94
N GLY A 58 3.54 3.74 -2.04
CA GLY A 58 3.19 3.89 -0.64
C GLY A 58 4.06 3.07 0.28
N LEU A 59 3.79 3.19 1.58
CA LEU A 59 4.44 2.41 2.63
C LEU A 59 3.56 1.21 3.00
N GLY A 60 4.07 0.00 2.81
CA GLY A 60 3.50 -1.19 3.43
C GLY A 60 3.89 -1.25 4.91
N THR A 61 2.93 -1.49 5.80
CA THR A 61 3.16 -1.42 7.25
C THR A 61 3.38 -2.79 7.88
N TYR A 62 3.49 -3.86 7.09
CA TYR A 62 3.77 -5.19 7.63
C TYR A 62 4.99 -5.17 8.56
N SER A 63 4.84 -5.76 9.76
CA SER A 63 5.84 -5.79 10.83
C SER A 63 6.17 -4.45 11.52
N LEU A 64 5.53 -3.33 11.15
CA LEU A 64 5.70 -2.06 11.86
C LEU A 64 4.75 -1.98 13.06
N THR A 65 5.15 -2.50 14.22
CA THR A 65 4.32 -2.53 15.44
C THR A 65 4.92 -1.69 16.57
N GLY A 66 4.07 -1.33 17.54
CA GLY A 66 4.48 -0.59 18.74
C GLY A 66 5.05 0.80 18.44
N LYS A 67 5.77 1.37 19.42
CA LYS A 67 6.31 2.74 19.33
C LYS A 67 7.25 2.94 18.15
N ALA A 68 8.08 1.93 17.84
CA ALA A 68 9.02 1.99 16.71
C ALA A 68 8.27 1.99 15.37
N GLY A 69 7.24 1.14 15.22
CA GLY A 69 6.39 1.11 14.03
C GLY A 69 5.63 2.42 13.81
N GLN A 70 5.03 2.96 14.87
CA GLN A 70 4.36 4.27 14.81
C GLN A 70 5.33 5.37 14.40
N LYS A 71 6.54 5.41 14.99
CA LYS A 71 7.57 6.40 14.64
C LYS A 71 7.96 6.30 13.17
N ALA A 72 8.19 5.10 12.65
CA ALA A 72 8.51 4.89 11.24
C ALA A 72 7.39 5.37 10.30
N MET A 73 6.13 5.15 10.67
CA MET A 73 4.98 5.65 9.91
C MET A 73 4.90 7.18 9.96
N SER A 74 5.12 7.81 11.11
CA SER A 74 5.18 9.27 11.23
C SER A 74 6.29 9.89 10.37
N GLU A 75 7.50 9.31 10.40
CA GLU A 75 8.61 9.75 9.57
C GLU A 75 8.27 9.61 8.08
N ALA A 76 7.61 8.52 7.68
CA ALA A 76 7.16 8.35 6.30
C ALA A 76 6.20 9.47 5.86
N ILE A 77 5.31 9.94 6.74
CA ILE A 77 4.43 11.08 6.46
C ILE A 77 5.25 12.35 6.22
N GLU A 78 6.25 12.61 7.07
CA GLU A 78 7.13 13.79 7.00
C GLU A 78 7.92 13.84 5.69
N VAL A 79 8.41 12.68 5.22
CA VAL A 79 9.15 12.60 3.94
C VAL A 79 8.23 12.63 2.71
N GLY A 80 6.91 12.66 2.91
CA GLY A 80 5.92 12.89 1.85
C GLY A 80 5.13 11.66 1.41
N TYR A 81 5.21 10.53 2.11
CA TYR A 81 4.29 9.41 1.83
C TYR A 81 2.86 9.82 2.15
N ARG A 82 1.95 9.37 1.28
CA ARG A 82 0.51 9.59 1.42
C ARG A 82 -0.30 8.31 1.28
N LEU A 83 0.23 7.27 0.64
CA LEU A 83 -0.37 5.94 0.65
C LEU A 83 0.24 5.07 1.75
N PHE A 84 -0.61 4.52 2.60
CA PHE A 84 -0.25 3.57 3.65
C PHE A 84 -1.08 2.31 3.48
N ASP A 85 -0.42 1.15 3.43
CA ASP A 85 -1.05 -0.16 3.27
C ASP A 85 -0.87 -0.98 4.55
N SER A 86 -1.97 -1.16 5.29
CA SER A 86 -2.06 -2.00 6.49
C SER A 86 -2.97 -3.21 6.23
N ALA A 87 -3.27 -3.97 7.28
CA ALA A 87 -4.25 -5.03 7.33
C ALA A 87 -4.59 -5.33 8.79
N GLN A 88 -5.79 -5.85 9.05
CA GLN A 88 -6.16 -6.36 10.38
C GLN A 88 -5.16 -7.40 10.90
N MET A 89 -4.65 -8.25 10.00
CA MET A 89 -3.66 -9.29 10.31
C MET A 89 -2.34 -8.73 10.86
N TYR A 90 -1.99 -7.48 10.53
CA TYR A 90 -0.70 -6.89 10.92
C TYR A 90 -0.72 -6.40 12.37
N ASN A 91 -1.91 -6.33 12.99
CA ASN A 91 -2.12 -5.86 14.35
C ASN A 91 -1.47 -4.49 14.63
N ASN A 92 -1.52 -3.58 13.64
CA ASN A 92 -0.94 -2.23 13.74
C ASN A 92 -1.82 -1.10 13.18
N GLU A 93 -3.11 -1.37 12.97
CA GLU A 93 -4.06 -0.33 12.53
C GLU A 93 -4.15 0.82 13.54
N ALA A 94 -3.97 0.55 14.84
CA ALA A 94 -3.99 1.58 15.88
C ALA A 94 -2.78 2.52 15.78
N GLU A 95 -1.58 1.97 15.56
CA GLU A 95 -0.36 2.74 15.37
C GLU A 95 -0.42 3.58 14.09
N LEU A 96 -0.95 3.01 12.99
CA LEU A 96 -1.17 3.76 11.75
C LEU A 96 -2.18 4.89 11.98
N GLY A 97 -3.32 4.58 12.62
CA GLY A 97 -4.34 5.55 12.99
C GLY A 97 -3.78 6.70 13.82
N ALA A 98 -2.96 6.40 14.82
CA ALA A 98 -2.31 7.42 15.66
C ALA A 98 -1.37 8.33 14.86
N ALA A 99 -0.55 7.78 13.95
CA ALA A 99 0.35 8.56 13.10
C ALA A 99 -0.43 9.49 12.15
N ILE A 100 -1.47 8.98 11.50
CA ILE A 100 -2.31 9.75 10.57
C ILE A 100 -3.08 10.86 11.32
N ASN A 101 -3.73 10.53 12.43
CA ASN A 101 -4.49 11.51 13.21
C ASN A 101 -3.61 12.62 13.79
N ALA A 102 -2.40 12.29 14.24
CA ALA A 102 -1.42 13.28 14.68
C ALA A 102 -1.00 14.22 13.53
N ALA A 103 -0.74 13.66 12.34
CA ALA A 103 -0.42 14.44 11.15
C ALA A 103 -1.58 15.34 10.70
N VAL A 104 -2.81 14.86 10.80
CA VAL A 104 -4.02 15.66 10.50
C VAL A 104 -4.18 16.81 11.48
N LYS A 105 -4.03 16.54 12.78
CA LYS A 105 -3.99 17.60 13.82
C LYS A 105 -2.86 18.60 13.59
N GLY A 106 -1.74 18.14 13.03
CA GLY A 106 -0.59 18.95 12.62
C GLY A 106 -0.81 19.78 11.34
N GLY A 107 -1.97 19.67 10.68
CA GLY A 107 -2.36 20.52 9.55
C GLY A 107 -2.34 19.86 8.18
N ILE A 108 -2.01 18.56 8.07
CA ILE A 108 -2.17 17.83 6.80
C ILE A 108 -3.64 17.47 6.63
N LYS A 109 -4.22 17.71 5.45
CA LYS A 109 -5.62 17.35 5.21
C LYS A 109 -5.81 15.83 5.15
N ARG A 110 -6.89 15.30 5.75
CA ARG A 110 -7.18 13.85 5.72
C ARG A 110 -7.29 13.33 4.28
N GLU A 111 -7.79 14.14 3.37
CA GLU A 111 -7.98 13.86 1.95
C GLU A 111 -6.66 13.77 1.17
N GLU A 112 -5.55 14.23 1.74
CA GLU A 112 -4.23 14.00 1.15
C GLU A 112 -3.75 12.57 1.34
N PHE A 113 -4.29 11.84 2.32
CA PHE A 113 -3.91 10.46 2.59
C PHE A 113 -4.78 9.47 1.80
N PHE A 114 -4.14 8.39 1.37
CA PHE A 114 -4.77 7.20 0.83
C PHE A 114 -4.50 6.04 1.81
N ILE A 115 -5.47 5.78 2.70
CA ILE A 115 -5.36 4.72 3.70
C ILE A 115 -5.99 3.45 3.17
N GLN A 116 -5.17 2.42 3.04
CA GLN A 116 -5.60 1.07 2.65
C GLN A 116 -5.45 0.10 3.82
N THR A 117 -6.49 -0.69 4.08
CA THR A 117 -6.40 -1.84 4.99
C THR A 117 -7.07 -3.06 4.38
N LYS A 118 -7.00 -4.20 5.06
CA LYS A 118 -7.51 -5.49 4.58
C LYS A 118 -8.25 -6.24 5.67
N LEU A 119 -9.40 -6.80 5.31
CA LEU A 119 -10.17 -7.67 6.18
C LEU A 119 -9.52 -9.05 6.29
N LEU A 120 -9.38 -9.53 7.53
CA LEU A 120 -9.19 -10.94 7.81
C LEU A 120 -10.50 -11.71 7.52
N GLU A 121 -10.42 -13.03 7.43
CA GLU A 121 -11.58 -13.91 7.26
C GLU A 121 -12.73 -13.56 8.22
N SER A 122 -13.95 -13.59 7.72
CA SER A 122 -15.18 -13.43 8.49
C SER A 122 -16.19 -14.46 8.02
N SER A 123 -16.87 -15.12 8.96
CA SER A 123 -17.74 -16.27 8.63
C SER A 123 -19.09 -15.88 8.01
N SER A 124 -19.46 -14.60 7.99
CA SER A 124 -20.69 -14.10 7.38
C SER A 124 -20.56 -12.65 6.91
N GLU A 125 -21.55 -12.18 6.14
CA GLU A 125 -21.65 -10.78 5.72
C GLU A 125 -21.80 -9.83 6.91
N ASP A 126 -22.64 -10.14 7.89
CA ASP A 126 -22.85 -9.27 9.06
C ASP A 126 -21.61 -9.20 9.96
N LEU A 127 -20.87 -10.30 10.08
CA LEU A 127 -19.59 -10.28 10.78
C LEU A 127 -18.53 -9.49 10.02
N ALA A 128 -18.55 -9.53 8.68
CA ALA A 128 -17.71 -8.67 7.86
C ALA A 128 -18.06 -7.19 8.07
N LYS A 129 -19.34 -6.80 8.15
CA LYS A 129 -19.76 -5.41 8.47
C LYS A 129 -19.19 -4.96 9.82
N LYS A 130 -19.34 -5.76 10.87
CA LYS A 130 -18.74 -5.48 12.20
C LYS A 130 -17.21 -5.40 12.15
N SER A 131 -16.58 -6.20 11.30
CA SER A 131 -15.13 -6.18 11.10
C SER A 131 -14.67 -4.88 10.41
N ILE A 132 -15.42 -4.36 9.44
CA ILE A 132 -15.16 -3.07 8.80
C ILE A 132 -15.26 -1.93 9.82
N GLU A 133 -16.33 -1.91 10.61
CA GLU A 133 -16.53 -0.92 11.69
C GLU A 133 -15.39 -0.96 12.71
N LYS A 134 -14.90 -2.16 13.05
CA LYS A 134 -13.74 -2.32 13.93
C LYS A 134 -12.47 -1.69 13.34
N SER A 135 -12.19 -1.87 12.05
CA SER A 135 -11.05 -1.22 11.41
C SER A 135 -11.19 0.30 11.39
N LEU A 136 -12.36 0.84 11.06
CA LEU A 136 -12.64 2.30 11.13
C LEU A 136 -12.38 2.85 12.53
N LYS A 137 -12.91 2.19 13.56
CA LYS A 137 -12.71 2.56 14.96
C LYS A 137 -11.25 2.47 15.38
N THR A 138 -10.56 1.39 15.02
CA THR A 138 -9.15 1.17 15.38
C THR A 138 -8.23 2.20 14.74
N LEU A 139 -8.46 2.53 13.46
CA LEU A 139 -7.75 3.59 12.75
C LEU A 139 -8.15 4.99 13.25
N GLY A 140 -9.33 5.12 13.87
CA GLY A 140 -9.90 6.41 14.25
C GLY A 140 -10.24 7.26 13.02
N LEU A 141 -10.90 6.67 12.01
CA LEU A 141 -11.24 7.32 10.74
C LEU A 141 -12.73 7.19 10.42
N ASP A 142 -13.32 8.23 9.84
CA ASP A 142 -14.71 8.21 9.37
C ASP A 142 -14.87 7.47 8.04
N TYR A 143 -13.79 7.35 7.27
CA TYR A 143 -13.76 6.64 5.99
C TYR A 143 -12.38 6.01 5.72
N ILE A 144 -12.39 4.96 4.91
CA ILE A 144 -11.19 4.27 4.41
C ILE A 144 -11.11 4.47 2.88
N ASP A 145 -9.93 4.81 2.37
CA ASP A 145 -9.75 5.09 0.95
C ASP A 145 -9.82 3.82 0.11
N SER A 146 -9.28 2.70 0.62
CA SER A 146 -9.36 1.39 -0.02
C SER A 146 -9.43 0.28 1.00
N LEU A 147 -10.42 -0.60 0.87
CA LEU A 147 -10.51 -1.83 1.68
C LEU A 147 -10.39 -3.05 0.78
N LEU A 148 -9.53 -4.00 1.16
CA LEU A 148 -9.34 -5.25 0.42
C LEU A 148 -9.78 -6.47 1.24
N ILE A 149 -10.26 -7.52 0.57
CA ILE A 149 -10.24 -8.87 1.15
C ILE A 149 -8.81 -9.39 1.08
N HIS A 150 -8.22 -9.81 2.21
CA HIS A 150 -6.79 -10.11 2.29
C HIS A 150 -6.38 -11.38 1.51
N MET A 151 -7.21 -12.42 1.52
CA MET A 151 -6.97 -13.70 0.83
C MET A 151 -8.26 -14.22 0.19
N PRO A 152 -8.19 -15.14 -0.78
CA PRO A 152 -9.38 -15.79 -1.35
C PRO A 152 -10.01 -16.79 -0.36
N TYR A 153 -10.67 -16.28 0.67
CA TYR A 153 -11.46 -17.06 1.63
C TYR A 153 -12.71 -17.66 0.99
N SER A 154 -13.21 -18.75 1.55
CA SER A 154 -14.46 -19.36 1.07
C SER A 154 -15.67 -18.43 1.22
N GLN A 155 -15.64 -17.51 2.20
CA GLN A 155 -16.67 -16.49 2.45
C GLN A 155 -16.44 -15.18 1.69
N SER A 156 -15.44 -15.07 0.81
CA SER A 156 -15.05 -13.80 0.17
C SER A 156 -16.24 -13.09 -0.50
N LYS A 157 -17.18 -13.81 -1.11
CA LYS A 157 -18.37 -13.21 -1.74
C LYS A 157 -19.26 -12.51 -0.71
N ALA A 158 -19.50 -13.14 0.44
CA ALA A 158 -20.30 -12.53 1.51
C ALA A 158 -19.58 -11.34 2.14
N MET A 159 -18.27 -11.44 2.35
CA MET A 159 -17.44 -10.31 2.81
C MET A 159 -17.49 -9.13 1.82
N TYR A 160 -17.43 -9.41 0.51
CA TYR A 160 -17.44 -8.38 -0.51
C TYR A 160 -18.79 -7.65 -0.59
N ARG A 161 -19.92 -8.34 -0.39
CA ARG A 161 -21.24 -7.68 -0.28
C ARG A 161 -21.32 -6.69 0.89
N ALA A 162 -20.71 -7.02 2.02
CA ALA A 162 -20.56 -6.06 3.12
C ALA A 162 -19.74 -4.84 2.68
N MET A 163 -18.64 -5.05 1.99
CA MET A 163 -17.81 -3.96 1.45
C MET A 163 -18.58 -3.10 0.43
N GLU A 164 -19.40 -3.71 -0.44
CA GLU A 164 -20.28 -3.00 -1.37
C GLU A 164 -21.30 -2.13 -0.64
N SER A 165 -21.88 -2.58 0.48
CA SER A 165 -22.83 -1.75 1.24
C SER A 165 -22.16 -0.52 1.85
N PHE A 166 -20.94 -0.65 2.38
CA PHE A 166 -20.18 0.50 2.91
C PHE A 166 -19.64 1.41 1.82
N TYR A 167 -19.31 0.85 0.64
CA TYR A 167 -18.93 1.61 -0.54
C TYR A 167 -20.06 2.51 -1.04
N LYS A 168 -21.29 1.97 -1.14
CA LYS A 168 -22.49 2.75 -1.54
C LYS A 168 -22.82 3.88 -0.56
N GLN A 169 -22.48 3.71 0.72
CA GLN A 169 -22.61 4.76 1.74
C GLN A 169 -21.48 5.80 1.70
N GLY A 170 -20.44 5.59 0.88
CA GLY A 170 -19.28 6.47 0.78
C GLY A 170 -18.28 6.35 1.94
N ILE A 171 -18.46 5.38 2.84
CA ILE A 171 -17.55 5.09 3.95
C ILE A 171 -16.28 4.39 3.44
N LEU A 172 -16.40 3.55 2.41
CA LEU A 172 -15.27 3.04 1.65
C LEU A 172 -15.21 3.79 0.33
N LYS A 173 -14.07 4.44 0.01
CA LYS A 173 -13.92 5.16 -1.27
C LYS A 173 -13.59 4.22 -2.42
N SER A 174 -13.00 3.08 -2.13
CA SER A 174 -12.67 2.02 -3.08
C SER A 174 -12.70 0.67 -2.37
N ILE A 175 -13.06 -0.38 -3.11
CA ILE A 175 -13.07 -1.74 -2.62
C ILE A 175 -12.34 -2.67 -3.59
N GLY A 176 -11.63 -3.64 -3.05
CA GLY A 176 -10.80 -4.54 -3.84
C GLY A 176 -10.53 -5.87 -3.15
N ILE A 177 -9.55 -6.59 -3.67
CA ILE A 177 -9.17 -7.92 -3.21
C ILE A 177 -7.65 -8.05 -3.19
N SER A 178 -7.14 -9.11 -2.58
CA SER A 178 -5.72 -9.42 -2.52
C SER A 178 -5.51 -10.92 -2.66
N ASN A 179 -4.45 -11.30 -3.38
CA ASN A 179 -4.02 -12.68 -3.60
C ASN A 179 -4.99 -13.54 -4.44
N PHE A 180 -5.84 -12.93 -5.25
CA PHE A 180 -6.68 -13.65 -6.19
C PHE A 180 -5.89 -13.89 -7.50
N GLY A 181 -5.46 -15.13 -7.73
CA GLY A 181 -4.86 -15.54 -9.01
C GLY A 181 -5.86 -15.46 -10.17
N ALA A 182 -5.38 -15.57 -11.43
CA ALA A 182 -6.19 -15.32 -12.63
C ALA A 182 -7.54 -16.07 -12.66
N LYS A 183 -7.55 -17.38 -12.36
CA LYS A 183 -8.78 -18.18 -12.30
C LYS A 183 -9.72 -17.72 -11.18
N ALA A 184 -9.18 -17.52 -9.98
CA ALA A 184 -9.97 -17.07 -8.83
C ALA A 184 -10.58 -15.68 -9.06
N TYR A 185 -9.81 -14.75 -9.63
CA TYR A 185 -10.30 -13.43 -10.04
C TYR A 185 -11.45 -13.54 -11.04
N SER A 186 -11.26 -14.29 -12.14
CA SER A 186 -12.25 -14.42 -13.21
C SER A 186 -13.56 -15.02 -12.71
N GLU A 187 -13.52 -15.95 -11.76
CA GLU A 187 -14.74 -16.49 -11.15
C GLU A 187 -15.37 -15.53 -10.13
N PHE A 188 -14.55 -14.87 -9.32
CA PHE A 188 -15.02 -13.97 -8.28
C PHE A 188 -15.73 -12.74 -8.86
N VAL A 189 -15.12 -12.10 -9.86
CA VAL A 189 -15.61 -10.84 -10.44
C VAL A 189 -16.98 -10.97 -11.11
N LYS A 190 -17.38 -12.17 -11.52
CA LYS A 190 -18.72 -12.45 -12.08
C LYS A 190 -19.85 -12.23 -11.07
N SER A 191 -19.54 -12.30 -9.78
CA SER A 191 -20.52 -12.13 -8.70
C SER A 191 -20.48 -10.77 -8.02
N CYS A 192 -19.61 -9.87 -8.44
CA CYS A 192 -19.48 -8.53 -7.88
C CYS A 192 -20.43 -7.56 -8.57
N GLU A 193 -21.17 -6.77 -7.80
CA GLU A 193 -21.91 -5.61 -8.30
C GLU A 193 -20.94 -4.47 -8.59
N VAL A 194 -20.01 -4.23 -7.66
CA VAL A 194 -18.92 -3.25 -7.82
C VAL A 194 -17.65 -4.00 -8.19
N ILE A 195 -17.09 -3.69 -9.37
CA ILE A 195 -15.86 -4.35 -9.83
C ILE A 195 -14.68 -4.01 -8.89
N PRO A 196 -13.90 -5.00 -8.40
CA PRO A 196 -12.70 -4.73 -7.61
C PRO A 196 -11.79 -3.73 -8.29
N ALA A 197 -11.53 -2.61 -7.62
CA ALA A 197 -10.66 -1.56 -8.15
C ALA A 197 -9.19 -1.99 -8.16
N ILE A 198 -8.81 -2.78 -7.16
CA ILE A 198 -7.45 -3.27 -6.93
C ILE A 198 -7.51 -4.78 -6.69
N ASN A 199 -6.55 -5.50 -7.26
CA ASN A 199 -6.13 -6.82 -6.80
C ASN A 199 -4.67 -6.73 -6.37
N GLN A 200 -4.39 -6.79 -5.07
CA GLN A 200 -3.03 -6.70 -4.55
C GLN A 200 -2.40 -8.10 -4.52
N CYS A 201 -1.30 -8.32 -5.25
CA CYS A 201 -0.65 -9.64 -5.32
C CYS A 201 0.87 -9.51 -5.27
N GLU A 202 1.55 -10.58 -4.85
CA GLU A 202 3.00 -10.67 -4.91
C GLU A 202 3.45 -10.38 -6.33
N THR A 203 4.24 -9.33 -6.51
CA THR A 203 4.71 -8.94 -7.83
C THR A 203 6.09 -8.33 -7.71
N HIS A 204 7.04 -8.96 -8.39
CA HIS A 204 8.44 -8.56 -8.44
C HIS A 204 9.03 -9.03 -9.78
N LEU A 205 10.33 -8.79 -10.00
CA LEU A 205 10.98 -9.07 -11.29
C LEU A 205 10.83 -10.53 -11.75
N LEU A 206 10.80 -11.47 -10.80
CA LEU A 206 10.66 -12.91 -11.05
C LEU A 206 9.20 -13.39 -11.13
N LEU A 207 8.23 -12.59 -10.67
CA LEU A 207 6.81 -12.93 -10.68
C LEU A 207 6.00 -11.72 -11.16
N GLN A 208 5.87 -11.57 -12.47
CA GLN A 208 5.27 -10.37 -13.08
C GLN A 208 3.73 -10.42 -13.19
N GLN A 209 3.12 -11.53 -12.79
CA GLN A 209 1.66 -11.75 -12.81
C GLN A 209 1.01 -11.59 -14.20
N LYS A 210 1.68 -12.03 -15.27
CA LYS A 210 1.20 -11.86 -16.66
C LYS A 210 -0.23 -12.41 -16.89
N PRO A 211 -0.57 -13.66 -16.52
CA PRO A 211 -1.92 -14.17 -16.74
C PRO A 211 -2.98 -13.41 -15.95
N LEU A 212 -2.65 -13.00 -14.73
CA LEU A 212 -3.57 -12.23 -13.88
C LEU A 212 -3.82 -10.84 -14.46
N ARG A 213 -2.79 -10.14 -14.94
CA ARG A 213 -2.93 -8.84 -15.62
C ARG A 213 -3.87 -8.93 -16.82
N GLU A 214 -3.77 -9.99 -17.61
CA GLU A 214 -4.65 -10.18 -18.76
C GLU A 214 -6.11 -10.42 -18.33
N ALA A 215 -6.33 -11.28 -17.33
CA ALA A 215 -7.67 -11.55 -16.80
C ALA A 215 -8.37 -10.29 -16.27
N MET A 216 -7.61 -9.36 -15.68
CA MET A 216 -8.13 -8.12 -15.06
C MET A 216 -8.36 -6.97 -16.05
N LYS A 217 -7.77 -7.06 -17.25
CA LYS A 217 -7.66 -5.94 -18.20
C LYS A 217 -9.01 -5.37 -18.62
N SER A 218 -9.98 -6.22 -18.99
CA SER A 218 -11.31 -5.81 -19.47
C SER A 218 -12.13 -5.06 -18.40
N LYS A 219 -11.90 -5.41 -17.13
CA LYS A 219 -12.56 -4.82 -15.95
C LYS A 219 -11.81 -3.62 -15.37
N LYS A 220 -10.63 -3.30 -15.92
CA LYS A 220 -9.76 -2.22 -15.47
C LYS A 220 -9.37 -2.33 -13.99
N THR A 221 -9.40 -3.54 -13.41
CA THR A 221 -8.85 -3.79 -12.06
C THR A 221 -7.34 -3.59 -12.11
N LEU A 222 -6.79 -2.79 -11.20
CA LEU A 222 -5.36 -2.55 -11.14
C LEU A 222 -4.65 -3.63 -10.31
N LEU A 223 -3.50 -4.08 -10.81
CA LEU A 223 -2.57 -4.85 -10.01
C LEU A 223 -1.78 -3.90 -9.10
N GLN A 224 -1.82 -4.13 -7.80
CA GLN A 224 -0.94 -3.47 -6.84
C GLN A 224 0.07 -4.50 -6.31
N SER A 225 1.36 -4.18 -6.41
CA SER A 225 2.44 -5.10 -6.02
C SER A 225 2.65 -5.09 -4.51
N TRP A 226 2.59 -6.26 -3.87
CA TRP A 226 3.23 -6.46 -2.56
C TRP A 226 4.52 -7.30 -2.73
N SER A 227 5.43 -7.20 -1.75
CA SER A 227 6.80 -7.79 -1.81
C SER A 227 7.58 -7.51 -3.11
N PRO A 228 7.75 -6.23 -3.52
CA PRO A 228 8.53 -5.90 -4.72
C PRO A 228 9.99 -6.38 -4.63
N PHE A 229 10.51 -6.59 -3.42
CA PHE A 229 11.84 -7.13 -3.13
C PHE A 229 11.82 -8.55 -2.57
N ILE A 230 10.78 -9.35 -2.85
CA ILE A 230 10.63 -10.74 -2.36
C ILE A 230 10.74 -10.81 -0.82
N ALA A 231 10.11 -9.86 -0.11
CA ALA A 231 10.22 -9.73 1.35
C ALA A 231 11.67 -9.65 1.88
N GLY A 232 12.61 -9.11 1.08
CA GLY A 232 14.03 -9.05 1.41
C GLY A 232 14.77 -10.38 1.26
N LYS A 233 14.09 -11.43 0.78
CA LYS A 233 14.67 -12.76 0.57
C LYS A 233 15.30 -12.85 -0.82
N GLY A 234 16.39 -13.60 -0.87
CA GLY A 234 17.17 -13.77 -2.09
C GLY A 234 17.92 -12.49 -2.45
N SER A 235 19.08 -12.66 -3.07
CA SER A 235 19.96 -11.55 -3.44
C SER A 235 19.45 -10.84 -4.71
N ILE A 236 18.15 -10.52 -4.79
CA ILE A 236 17.55 -9.92 -5.99
C ILE A 236 18.17 -8.56 -6.30
N LEU A 237 18.48 -7.76 -5.27
CA LEU A 237 19.16 -6.48 -5.42
C LEU A 237 20.63 -6.63 -5.85
N GLU A 238 21.19 -7.83 -5.70
CA GLU A 238 22.55 -8.15 -6.15
C GLU A 238 22.62 -8.59 -7.62
N ASN A 239 21.47 -8.73 -8.29
CA ASN A 239 21.40 -9.17 -9.68
C ASN A 239 22.26 -8.28 -10.60
N PRO A 240 23.22 -8.85 -11.37
CA PRO A 240 24.13 -8.06 -12.21
C PRO A 240 23.41 -7.19 -13.26
N ALA A 241 22.30 -7.65 -13.82
CA ALA A 241 21.51 -6.87 -14.77
C ALA A 241 20.86 -5.65 -14.09
N LEU A 242 20.35 -5.81 -12.86
CA LEU A 242 19.84 -4.67 -12.09
C LEU A 242 20.94 -3.69 -11.72
N LYS A 243 22.10 -4.16 -11.27
CA LYS A 243 23.25 -3.28 -10.95
C LYS A 243 23.70 -2.50 -12.18
N SER A 244 23.78 -3.13 -13.34
CA SER A 244 24.14 -2.47 -14.61
C SER A 244 23.14 -1.35 -14.97
N ILE A 245 21.83 -1.63 -14.85
CA ILE A 245 20.78 -0.61 -15.07
C ILE A 245 20.89 0.52 -14.03
N ALA A 246 21.10 0.17 -12.76
CA ALA A 246 21.20 1.13 -11.67
C ALA A 246 22.40 2.08 -11.85
N GLN A 247 23.56 1.55 -12.25
CA GLN A 247 24.76 2.32 -12.60
C GLN A 247 24.48 3.28 -13.77
N LYS A 248 23.85 2.79 -14.85
CA LYS A 248 23.49 3.62 -16.01
C LYS A 248 22.67 4.86 -15.63
N TYR A 249 21.82 4.77 -14.60
CA TYR A 249 20.95 5.86 -14.19
C TYR A 249 21.38 6.59 -12.90
N ASN A 250 22.54 6.24 -12.33
CA ASN A 250 22.98 6.71 -11.02
C ASN A 250 21.90 6.53 -9.94
N LYS A 251 21.43 5.29 -9.79
CA LYS A 251 20.39 4.85 -8.87
C LYS A 251 20.82 3.61 -8.11
N THR A 252 20.11 3.28 -7.04
CA THR A 252 20.26 1.99 -6.37
C THR A 252 19.44 0.91 -7.10
N PRO A 253 19.79 -0.38 -6.99
CA PRO A 253 18.97 -1.47 -7.52
C PRO A 253 17.51 -1.42 -7.03
N ALA A 254 17.29 -1.02 -5.77
CA ALA A 254 15.95 -0.88 -5.20
C ALA A 254 15.11 0.23 -5.86
N GLN A 255 15.74 1.29 -6.37
CA GLN A 255 15.04 2.36 -7.11
C GLN A 255 14.72 1.98 -8.57
N VAL A 256 15.41 0.96 -9.11
CA VAL A 256 15.19 0.45 -10.47
C VAL A 256 13.98 -0.48 -10.53
N VAL A 257 13.80 -1.30 -9.49
CA VAL A 257 12.60 -2.14 -9.29
C VAL A 257 11.34 -1.27 -9.16
#